data_AF-A0AAD5VIA5-F1
#
_entry.id   AF-A0AAD5VIA5-F1
#
_cell.length_a   1.000
_cell.length_b   1.000
_cell.length_c   1.000
_cell.angle_alpha   90.00
_cell.angle_beta   90.00
_cell.angle_gamma   90.00
#
_symmetry.space_group_name_H-M   'P 1'
#
loop_
_entity.id
_entity.type
_entity.pdbx_description
1 polymer ?
#
loop_
_entity_poly.entity_id
_entity_poly.type
_entity_poly.pdbx_seq_one_letter_code
_entity_poly.pdbx_strand_id
1 'polypeptide(L)'
;MLWLVGPAGVGKSAIMQTVAENASESNLLAALFFSAPNGRNDPRGVITTLAYQLAARYPPYHNYVRAMITADPKVLEKSIDGQFTEFIVKPFAVRQLLDGTHQALIFIDGLDECKGQQEQLLLLSLISSFITNFPNEEVPVDSPEACQDVERFVRAEFAKIREFSSVIMSHFPDWPCERLLLKLLASAQGLFAYADTATPFIAERDHISRFRLVLDLIDQPSSFTSSSSARQPLSRLDALYYCIVAQVDPDDLKYARQVFFLLFPPFIASRVRPSQSLICDWLEISSDVLHNSLCRLHSVLKIPPPRLYWEQIASYHKSFYDFIHRMKLQLDLPMNENDAVESYRQYLLKVLSRIPLSEILGITHTLCPVGEGWQGK
;
A
#
# COMPACT_ATOMS: atom_id res chain seq x y z
N MET A 1 -7.49 8.22 0.04
CA MET A 1 -7.84 8.31 1.48
C MET A 1 -6.58 8.14 2.29
N LEU A 2 -6.22 9.09 3.14
CA LEU A 2 -5.19 8.89 4.17
C LEU A 2 -5.91 8.73 5.51
N TRP A 3 -5.58 7.67 6.26
CA TRP A 3 -6.22 7.38 7.54
C TRP A 3 -5.17 7.41 8.65
N LEU A 4 -5.31 8.35 9.58
CA LEU A 4 -4.37 8.54 10.69
C LEU A 4 -4.94 7.87 11.96
N VAL A 5 -4.36 6.74 12.37
CA VAL A 5 -4.75 6.02 13.60
C VAL A 5 -3.73 6.22 14.69
N GLY A 6 -4.21 6.40 15.91
CA GLY A 6 -3.39 6.41 17.10
C GLY A 6 -4.25 6.60 18.34
N PRO A 7 -3.73 6.28 19.54
CA PRO A 7 -4.42 6.52 20.81
C PRO A 7 -4.90 7.96 20.99
N ALA A 8 -5.84 8.20 21.92
CA ALA A 8 -6.24 9.57 22.27
C ALA A 8 -5.03 10.37 22.80
N GLY A 9 -4.95 11.66 22.46
CA GLY A 9 -3.90 12.56 22.95
C GLY A 9 -2.55 12.52 22.21
N VAL A 10 -2.32 11.64 21.25
CA VAL A 10 -1.02 11.51 20.55
C VAL A 10 -0.75 12.57 19.46
N GLY A 11 -1.59 13.60 19.36
CA GLY A 11 -1.37 14.71 18.42
C GLY A 11 -1.90 14.50 16.98
N LYS A 12 -2.84 13.58 16.75
CA LYS A 12 -3.44 13.36 15.42
C LYS A 12 -4.02 14.64 14.80
N SER A 13 -4.82 15.38 15.58
CA SER A 13 -5.40 16.65 15.14
C SER A 13 -4.34 17.73 14.87
N ALA A 14 -3.22 17.71 15.62
CA ALA A 14 -2.09 18.62 15.38
C ALA A 14 -1.38 18.31 14.05
N ILE A 15 -1.25 17.03 13.69
CA ILE A 15 -0.75 16.61 12.38
C ILE A 15 -1.70 17.07 11.27
N MET A 16 -3.01 16.83 11.43
CA MET A 16 -4.02 17.29 10.46
C MET A 16 -3.98 18.81 10.29
N GLN A 17 -3.85 19.56 11.37
CA GLN A 17 -3.68 21.01 11.35
C GLN A 17 -2.40 21.42 10.59
N THR A 18 -1.27 20.76 10.86
CA THR A 18 -0.01 21.04 10.15
C THR A 18 -0.15 20.79 8.64
N VAL A 19 -0.86 19.73 8.24
CA VAL A 19 -1.13 19.46 6.82
C VAL A 19 -2.05 20.52 6.22
N ALA A 20 -3.06 20.96 6.98
CA ALA A 20 -3.96 22.04 6.56
C ALA A 20 -3.21 23.37 6.34
N GLU A 21 -2.28 23.72 7.25
CA GLU A 21 -1.46 24.95 7.18
C GLU A 21 -0.47 24.94 6.02
N ASN A 22 0.03 23.76 5.63
CA ASN A 22 0.95 23.61 4.50
C ASN A 22 0.24 23.44 3.14
N ALA A 23 -1.07 23.17 3.15
CA ALA A 23 -1.86 23.13 1.93
C ALA A 23 -2.11 24.57 1.44
N SER A 24 -2.15 24.76 0.11
CA SER A 24 -2.69 26.01 -0.44
C SER A 24 -4.08 26.27 0.13
N GLU A 25 -4.39 27.50 0.55
CA GLU A 25 -5.72 27.88 1.03
C GLU A 25 -6.83 27.53 0.01
N SER A 26 -6.50 27.52 -1.28
CA SER A 26 -7.40 27.13 -2.37
C SER A 26 -7.74 25.63 -2.41
N ASN A 27 -6.93 24.79 -1.77
CA ASN A 27 -7.04 23.33 -1.87
C ASN A 27 -7.81 22.73 -0.69
N LEU A 28 -7.80 23.37 0.48
CA LEU A 28 -8.61 22.92 1.62
C LEU A 28 -10.06 23.35 1.44
N LEU A 29 -10.92 22.43 1.02
CA LEU A 29 -12.32 22.77 0.71
C LEU A 29 -13.29 22.50 1.86
N ALA A 30 -12.98 21.56 2.76
CA ALA A 30 -13.80 21.33 3.94
C ALA A 30 -13.01 20.69 5.10
N ALA A 31 -13.47 20.95 6.32
CA ALA A 31 -13.02 20.30 7.54
C ALA A 31 -14.21 20.04 8.47
N LEU A 32 -14.33 18.79 8.93
CA LEU A 32 -15.33 18.36 9.88
C LEU A 32 -14.65 17.83 11.13
N PHE A 33 -15.07 18.33 12.29
CA PHE A 33 -14.54 17.93 13.59
C PHE A 33 -15.68 17.43 14.46
N PHE A 34 -15.65 16.14 14.77
CA PHE A 34 -16.54 15.53 15.74
C PHE A 34 -15.98 15.69 17.14
N SER A 35 -16.85 16.05 18.08
CA SER A 35 -16.50 16.17 19.49
C SER A 35 -17.69 15.89 20.38
N ALA A 36 -17.70 14.73 21.01
CA ALA A 36 -18.77 14.35 21.94
C ALA A 36 -18.88 15.29 23.15
N PRO A 37 -17.78 15.72 23.80
CA PRO A 37 -17.84 16.67 24.92
C PRO A 37 -18.45 18.02 24.55
N ASN A 38 -18.29 18.45 23.28
CA ASN A 38 -18.77 19.73 22.78
C ASN A 38 -20.14 19.63 22.07
N GLY A 39 -20.81 18.48 22.14
CA GLY A 39 -22.09 18.24 21.47
C GLY A 39 -22.00 18.21 19.93
N ARG A 40 -20.79 18.15 19.36
CA ARG A 40 -20.55 18.06 17.91
C ARG A 40 -20.46 16.60 17.48
N ASN A 41 -21.49 15.82 17.76
CA ASN A 41 -21.51 14.39 17.49
C ASN A 41 -22.73 13.92 16.70
N ASP A 42 -23.55 14.82 16.16
CA ASP A 42 -24.74 14.44 15.40
C ASP A 42 -24.39 14.07 13.94
N PRO A 43 -24.62 12.81 13.50
CA PRO A 43 -24.35 12.39 12.12
C PRO A 43 -25.25 13.05 11.07
N ARG A 44 -26.43 13.58 11.47
CA ARG A 44 -27.44 14.08 10.52
C ARG A 44 -27.00 15.32 9.73
N GLY A 45 -26.06 16.09 10.28
CA GLY A 45 -25.56 17.33 9.67
C GLY A 45 -24.27 17.16 8.86
N VAL A 46 -23.70 15.95 8.80
CA VAL A 46 -22.35 15.72 8.26
C VAL A 46 -22.26 16.12 6.80
N ILE A 47 -23.15 15.56 5.96
CA ILE A 47 -23.08 15.77 4.51
C ILE A 47 -23.47 17.20 4.15
N THR A 48 -24.49 17.76 4.78
CA THR A 48 -24.93 19.14 4.56
C THR A 48 -23.86 20.14 5.01
N THR A 49 -23.14 19.86 6.10
CA THR A 49 -22.00 20.69 6.54
C THR A 49 -20.86 20.64 5.54
N LEU A 50 -20.51 19.46 5.04
CA LEU A 50 -19.49 19.32 3.99
C LEU A 50 -19.90 20.07 2.72
N ALA A 51 -21.14 19.90 2.27
CA ALA A 51 -21.68 20.61 1.11
C ALA A 51 -21.64 22.13 1.29
N TYR A 52 -22.01 22.64 2.47
CA TYR A 52 -21.92 24.05 2.77
C TYR A 52 -20.48 24.58 2.68
N GLN A 53 -19.53 23.89 3.29
CA GLN A 53 -18.12 24.31 3.27
C GLN A 53 -17.52 24.26 1.86
N LEU A 54 -17.83 23.21 1.10
CA LEU A 54 -17.45 23.08 -0.31
C LEU A 54 -18.00 24.24 -1.15
N ALA A 55 -19.28 24.58 -0.98
CA ALA A 55 -19.90 25.71 -1.68
C ALA A 55 -19.28 27.05 -1.28
N ALA A 56 -18.93 27.24 0.00
CA ALA A 56 -18.30 28.47 0.45
C ALA A 56 -16.91 28.70 -0.17
N ARG A 57 -16.19 27.62 -0.52
CA ARG A 57 -14.80 27.69 -1.00
C ARG A 57 -14.62 27.41 -2.48
N TYR A 58 -15.57 26.74 -3.13
CA TYR A 58 -15.44 26.32 -4.53
C TYR A 58 -16.62 26.82 -5.40
N PRO A 59 -16.43 27.90 -6.17
CA PRO A 59 -17.51 28.55 -6.93
C PRO A 59 -18.28 27.64 -7.92
N PRO A 60 -17.63 26.72 -8.68
CA PRO A 60 -18.36 25.80 -9.55
C PRO A 60 -19.33 24.90 -8.79
N TYR A 61 -18.90 24.39 -7.64
CA TYR A 61 -19.75 23.57 -6.78
C TYR A 61 -20.87 24.38 -6.12
N HIS A 62 -20.61 25.62 -5.71
CA HIS A 62 -21.66 26.50 -5.22
C HIS A 62 -22.77 26.74 -6.26
N ASN A 63 -22.41 26.95 -7.53
CA ASN A 63 -23.40 27.12 -8.60
C ASN A 63 -24.22 25.85 -8.81
N TYR A 64 -23.57 24.68 -8.76
CA TYR A 64 -24.24 23.37 -8.82
C TYR A 64 -25.23 23.19 -7.67
N VAL A 65 -24.80 23.41 -6.43
CA VAL A 65 -25.65 23.25 -5.24
C VAL A 65 -26.81 24.24 -5.24
N ARG A 66 -26.56 25.51 -5.62
CA ARG A 66 -27.60 26.52 -5.73
C ARG A 66 -28.69 26.08 -6.72
N ALA A 67 -28.31 25.62 -7.91
CA ALA A 67 -29.26 25.16 -8.92
C ALA A 67 -30.06 23.95 -8.43
N MET A 68 -29.39 22.98 -7.81
CA MET A 68 -30.00 21.77 -7.26
C MET A 68 -31.03 22.09 -6.16
N ILE A 69 -30.66 22.89 -5.16
CA ILE A 69 -31.56 23.24 -4.04
C ILE A 69 -32.73 24.11 -4.53
N THR A 70 -32.50 24.99 -5.50
CA THR A 70 -33.59 25.80 -6.11
C THR A 70 -34.61 24.91 -6.83
N ALA A 71 -34.15 23.84 -7.49
CA ALA A 71 -35.01 22.90 -8.19
C ALA A 71 -35.76 21.95 -7.24
N ASP A 72 -35.10 21.44 -6.20
CA ASP A 72 -35.69 20.56 -5.20
C ASP A 72 -35.11 20.82 -3.79
N PRO A 73 -35.79 21.64 -2.97
CA PRO A 73 -35.37 21.88 -1.60
C PRO A 73 -35.35 20.64 -0.71
N LYS A 74 -36.15 19.60 -1.03
CA LYS A 74 -36.25 18.37 -0.23
C LYS A 74 -35.00 17.51 -0.29
N VAL A 75 -34.04 17.85 -1.15
CA VAL A 75 -32.72 17.22 -1.18
C VAL A 75 -32.02 17.27 0.19
N LEU A 76 -32.30 18.30 1.00
CA LEU A 76 -31.79 18.44 2.37
C LEU A 76 -32.46 17.49 3.38
N GLU A 77 -33.62 16.95 3.06
CA GLU A 77 -34.39 16.03 3.92
C GLU A 77 -34.11 14.55 3.60
N LYS A 78 -33.28 14.28 2.58
CA LYS A 78 -32.87 12.92 2.21
C LYS A 78 -32.07 12.24 3.33
N SER A 79 -32.02 10.91 3.26
CA SER A 79 -31.10 10.11 4.09
C SER A 79 -29.64 10.52 3.87
N ILE A 80 -28.75 10.14 4.80
CA ILE A 80 -27.30 10.42 4.69
C ILE A 80 -26.75 9.91 3.34
N ASP A 81 -27.14 8.70 2.92
CA ASP A 81 -26.77 8.12 1.61
C ASP A 81 -27.30 8.96 0.43
N GLY A 82 -28.57 9.37 0.49
CA GLY A 82 -29.19 10.20 -0.54
C GLY A 82 -28.53 11.58 -0.63
N GLN A 83 -28.23 12.20 0.51
CA GLN A 83 -27.47 13.45 0.56
C GLN A 83 -26.05 13.24 0.00
N PHE A 84 -25.34 12.18 0.41
CA PHE A 84 -23.98 11.90 -0.05
C PHE A 84 -23.94 11.72 -1.57
N THR A 85 -24.94 11.02 -2.13
CA THR A 85 -25.09 10.86 -3.57
C THR A 85 -25.27 12.19 -4.30
N GLU A 86 -26.16 13.06 -3.81
CA GLU A 86 -26.49 14.33 -4.47
C GLU A 86 -25.40 15.40 -4.31
N PHE A 87 -24.78 15.47 -3.14
CA PHE A 87 -23.82 16.51 -2.76
C PHE A 87 -22.36 16.12 -2.98
N ILE A 88 -22.01 14.83 -3.07
CA ILE A 88 -20.63 14.38 -3.27
C ILE A 88 -20.50 13.59 -4.57
N VAL A 89 -21.26 12.49 -4.72
CA VAL A 89 -21.07 11.58 -5.86
C VAL A 89 -21.39 12.25 -7.19
N LYS A 90 -22.60 12.80 -7.36
CA LYS A 90 -23.00 13.44 -8.63
C LYS A 90 -22.09 14.61 -9.04
N PRO A 91 -21.78 15.60 -8.18
CA PRO A 91 -20.95 16.73 -8.59
C PRO A 91 -19.53 16.30 -8.95
N PHE A 92 -18.90 15.40 -8.20
CA PHE A 92 -17.49 15.09 -8.40
C PHE A 92 -17.25 13.92 -9.35
N ALA A 93 -18.04 12.86 -9.27
CA ALA A 93 -17.86 11.68 -10.13
C ALA A 93 -18.60 11.77 -11.47
N VAL A 94 -19.83 12.31 -11.47
CA VAL A 94 -20.67 12.34 -12.68
C VAL A 94 -20.50 13.63 -13.48
N ARG A 95 -20.47 14.77 -12.78
CA ARG A 95 -20.33 16.10 -13.41
C ARG A 95 -18.88 16.56 -13.52
N GLN A 96 -17.94 15.86 -12.89
CA GLN A 96 -16.51 16.16 -12.90
C GLN A 96 -16.24 17.65 -12.64
N LEU A 97 -16.83 18.19 -11.57
CA LEU A 97 -16.69 19.61 -11.25
C LEU A 97 -15.26 20.02 -10.88
N LEU A 98 -14.37 19.07 -10.56
CA LEU A 98 -12.95 19.32 -10.38
C LEU A 98 -12.24 19.01 -11.70
N ASP A 99 -11.52 19.99 -12.24
CA ASP A 99 -10.92 19.96 -13.57
C ASP A 99 -9.51 19.35 -13.61
N GLY A 100 -9.16 18.49 -12.65
CA GLY A 100 -7.84 17.85 -12.51
C GLY A 100 -6.73 18.78 -12.03
N THR A 101 -6.87 20.09 -12.23
CA THR A 101 -5.87 21.10 -11.82
C THR A 101 -5.98 21.51 -10.35
N HIS A 102 -7.14 21.26 -9.71
CA HIS A 102 -7.41 21.60 -8.32
C HIS A 102 -7.47 20.35 -7.43
N GLN A 103 -6.55 20.23 -6.49
CA GLN A 103 -6.61 19.20 -5.44
C GLN A 103 -7.60 19.62 -4.35
N ALA A 104 -8.69 18.88 -4.20
CA ALA A 104 -9.65 19.05 -3.12
C ALA A 104 -9.25 18.25 -1.88
N LEU A 105 -8.90 18.96 -0.80
CA LEU A 105 -8.60 18.38 0.51
C LEU A 105 -9.81 18.53 1.44
N ILE A 106 -10.24 17.42 2.02
CA ILE A 106 -11.32 17.35 3.03
C ILE A 106 -10.79 16.65 4.27
N PHE A 107 -10.89 17.29 5.43
CA PHE A 107 -10.56 16.69 6.71
C PHE A 107 -11.80 16.20 7.46
N ILE A 108 -11.71 15.02 8.07
CA ILE A 108 -12.71 14.48 8.99
C ILE A 108 -11.94 13.99 10.21
N ASP A 109 -12.14 14.64 11.35
CA ASP A 109 -11.48 14.34 12.63
C ASP A 109 -12.50 13.89 13.67
N GLY A 110 -12.09 12.97 14.54
CA GLY A 110 -12.90 12.44 15.65
C GLY A 110 -14.08 11.56 15.22
N LEU A 111 -14.03 10.89 14.07
CA LEU A 111 -15.19 10.11 13.56
C LEU A 111 -15.73 9.07 14.57
N ASP A 112 -14.87 8.54 15.43
CA ASP A 112 -15.22 7.64 16.54
C ASP A 112 -16.05 8.32 17.65
N GLU A 113 -16.01 9.65 17.75
CA GLU A 113 -16.84 10.47 18.64
C GLU A 113 -18.22 10.79 18.04
N CYS A 114 -18.49 10.44 16.78
CA CYS A 114 -19.81 10.59 16.16
C CYS A 114 -20.83 9.67 16.85
N LYS A 115 -22.03 10.16 17.12
CA LYS A 115 -23.07 9.38 17.79
C LYS A 115 -23.59 8.27 16.87
N GLY A 116 -23.62 7.05 17.40
CA GLY A 116 -24.20 5.89 16.74
C GLY A 116 -23.19 5.10 15.89
N GLN A 117 -22.96 3.84 16.28
CA GLN A 117 -22.01 2.97 15.60
C GLN A 117 -22.44 2.66 14.16
N GLN A 118 -23.74 2.54 13.90
CA GLN A 118 -24.27 2.27 12.57
C GLN A 118 -24.02 3.45 11.64
N GLU A 119 -24.18 4.67 12.13
CA GLU A 119 -23.95 5.91 11.39
C GLU A 119 -22.46 6.14 11.12
N GLN A 120 -21.59 5.83 12.09
CA GLN A 120 -20.14 5.81 11.85
C GLN A 120 -19.75 4.85 10.72
N LEU A 121 -20.25 3.61 10.77
CA LEU A 121 -19.99 2.59 9.75
C LEU A 121 -20.58 2.98 8.39
N LEU A 122 -21.75 3.65 8.37
CA LEU A 122 -22.36 4.16 7.15
C LEU A 122 -21.52 5.28 6.52
N LEU A 123 -21.05 6.25 7.30
CA LEU A 123 -20.18 7.31 6.78
C LEU A 123 -18.88 6.72 6.22
N LEU A 124 -18.27 5.78 6.93
CA LEU A 124 -17.09 5.04 6.47
C LEU A 124 -17.36 4.28 5.17
N SER A 125 -18.49 3.57 5.08
CA SER A 125 -18.81 2.78 3.89
C SER A 125 -19.07 3.66 2.68
N LEU A 126 -19.75 4.80 2.84
CA LEU A 126 -19.99 5.78 1.78
C LEU A 126 -18.69 6.38 1.26
N ILE A 127 -17.81 6.86 2.16
CA ILE A 127 -16.52 7.44 1.78
C ILE A 127 -15.62 6.40 1.11
N SER A 128 -15.53 5.20 1.70
CA SER A 128 -14.73 4.10 1.15
C SER A 128 -15.23 3.71 -0.24
N SER A 129 -16.54 3.51 -0.38
CA SER A 129 -17.20 3.16 -1.65
C SER A 129 -16.94 4.22 -2.73
N PHE A 130 -17.07 5.50 -2.40
CA PHE A 130 -16.79 6.59 -3.33
C PHE A 130 -15.34 6.54 -3.84
N ILE A 131 -14.38 6.39 -2.95
CA ILE A 131 -12.95 6.38 -3.31
C ILE A 131 -12.59 5.12 -4.11
N THR A 132 -13.19 3.97 -3.81
CA THR A 132 -12.95 2.74 -4.56
C THR A 132 -13.57 2.75 -5.95
N ASN A 133 -14.76 3.36 -6.10
CA ASN A 133 -15.49 3.39 -7.36
C ASN A 133 -15.08 4.56 -8.27
N PHE A 134 -14.52 5.61 -7.68
CA PHE A 134 -14.04 6.81 -8.37
C PHE A 134 -12.63 7.18 -7.88
N PRO A 135 -11.62 6.31 -8.09
CA PRO A 135 -10.25 6.74 -7.88
C PRO A 135 -10.00 7.97 -8.79
N ASN A 136 -9.49 9.07 -8.21
CA ASN A 136 -9.08 10.24 -9.00
C ASN A 136 -8.22 9.79 -10.19
N GLU A 137 -8.34 10.53 -11.30
CA GLU A 137 -7.55 10.49 -12.53
C GLU A 137 -6.50 9.39 -12.57
N GLU A 138 -6.65 8.47 -13.53
CA GLU A 138 -5.49 7.79 -14.09
C GLU A 138 -4.50 8.88 -14.52
N VAL A 139 -3.57 9.27 -13.64
CA VAL A 139 -2.37 9.97 -14.06
C VAL A 139 -1.76 9.02 -15.06
N PRO A 140 -1.75 9.37 -16.36
CA PRO A 140 -1.24 8.48 -17.37
C PRO A 140 0.18 8.17 -16.92
N VAL A 141 0.47 6.90 -16.66
CA VAL A 141 1.79 6.48 -16.19
C VAL A 141 2.85 6.93 -17.22
N ASP A 142 2.44 7.09 -18.47
CA ASP A 142 3.20 7.61 -19.60
C ASP A 142 3.12 9.14 -19.79
N SER A 143 2.65 9.92 -18.81
CA SER A 143 2.67 11.38 -18.90
C SER A 143 4.11 11.90 -19.02
N PRO A 144 4.34 13.05 -19.69
CA PRO A 144 5.66 13.67 -19.77
C PRO A 144 6.29 13.90 -18.38
N GLU A 145 5.48 14.31 -17.41
CA GLU A 145 5.90 14.57 -16.03
C GLU A 145 6.31 13.27 -15.32
N ALA A 146 5.51 12.20 -15.45
CA ALA A 146 5.84 10.89 -14.87
C ALA A 146 7.11 10.30 -15.50
N CYS A 147 7.27 10.44 -16.81
CA CYS A 147 8.51 10.04 -17.50
C CYS A 147 9.72 10.83 -16.99
N GLN A 148 9.58 12.14 -16.78
CA GLN A 148 10.65 13.00 -16.27
C GLN A 148 11.04 12.67 -14.82
N ASP A 149 10.06 12.36 -13.97
CA ASP A 149 10.32 11.98 -12.58
C ASP A 149 11.00 10.61 -12.47
N VAL A 150 10.57 9.63 -13.28
CA VAL A 150 11.27 8.34 -13.41
C VAL A 150 12.69 8.55 -13.92
N GLU A 151 12.90 9.40 -14.93
CA GLU A 151 14.23 9.72 -15.42
C GLU A 151 15.13 10.32 -14.33
N ARG A 152 14.62 11.30 -13.57
CA ARG A 152 15.36 11.91 -12.45
C ARG A 152 15.74 10.86 -11.41
N PHE A 153 14.82 9.99 -11.04
CA PHE A 153 15.03 8.91 -10.09
C PHE A 153 16.10 7.92 -10.58
N VAL A 154 15.93 7.36 -11.78
CA VAL A 154 16.87 6.38 -12.34
C VAL A 154 18.28 6.97 -12.48
N ARG A 155 18.40 8.22 -12.95
CA ARG A 155 19.71 8.88 -13.05
C ARG A 155 20.38 9.03 -11.69
N ALA A 156 19.62 9.38 -10.65
CA ALA A 156 20.14 9.48 -9.28
C ALA A 156 20.63 8.11 -8.76
N GLU A 157 19.88 7.04 -8.99
CA GLU A 157 20.29 5.68 -8.57
C GLU A 157 21.53 5.20 -9.32
N PHE A 158 21.62 5.42 -10.64
CA PHE A 158 22.83 5.05 -11.40
C PHE A 158 24.05 5.88 -11.00
N ALA A 159 23.87 7.14 -10.62
CA ALA A 159 24.95 7.97 -10.07
C ALA A 159 25.49 7.37 -8.75
N LYS A 160 24.60 6.90 -7.87
CA LYS A 160 25.01 6.17 -6.65
C LYS A 160 25.81 4.91 -6.99
N ILE A 161 25.33 4.08 -7.93
CA ILE A 161 26.05 2.86 -8.33
C ILE A 161 27.47 3.20 -8.83
N ARG A 162 27.61 4.26 -9.63
CA ARG A 162 28.90 4.74 -10.11
C ARG A 162 29.82 5.20 -8.99
N GLU A 163 29.28 5.91 -8.00
CA GLU A 163 30.05 6.40 -6.84
C GLU A 163 30.54 5.26 -5.94
N PHE A 164 29.68 4.27 -5.67
CA PHE A 164 30.00 3.16 -4.77
C PHE A 164 30.74 2.00 -5.43
N SER A 165 30.78 1.93 -6.78
CA SER A 165 31.48 0.87 -7.51
C SER A 165 32.85 1.31 -8.01
N SER A 166 33.89 0.87 -7.30
CA SER A 166 35.29 1.15 -7.69
C SER A 166 35.63 0.67 -9.10
N VAL A 167 35.06 -0.45 -9.54
CA VAL A 167 35.25 -1.01 -10.89
C VAL A 167 34.67 -0.09 -11.96
N ILE A 168 33.43 0.37 -11.79
CA ILE A 168 32.77 1.28 -12.72
C ILE A 168 33.52 2.60 -12.79
N MET A 169 33.82 3.18 -11.63
CA MET A 169 34.52 4.46 -11.54
C MET A 169 35.90 4.44 -12.24
N SER A 170 36.62 3.31 -12.18
CA SER A 170 37.97 3.20 -12.73
C SER A 170 38.05 2.68 -14.17
N HIS A 171 37.19 1.75 -14.57
CA HIS A 171 37.30 1.05 -15.85
C HIS A 171 36.19 1.41 -16.84
N PHE A 172 35.12 2.09 -16.40
CA PHE A 172 33.95 2.40 -17.22
C PHE A 172 33.48 3.86 -17.00
N PRO A 173 34.26 4.87 -17.43
CA PRO A 173 33.99 6.29 -17.15
C PRO A 173 32.67 6.79 -17.75
N ASP A 174 32.24 6.16 -18.85
CA ASP A 174 31.00 6.48 -19.57
C ASP A 174 29.83 5.60 -19.15
N TRP A 175 29.94 4.84 -18.06
CA TRP A 175 28.85 3.99 -17.58
C TRP A 175 27.91 4.76 -16.64
N PRO A 176 26.58 4.60 -16.80
CA PRO A 176 25.93 3.91 -17.91
C PRO A 176 26.02 4.75 -19.21
N CYS A 177 26.25 4.08 -20.35
CA CYS A 177 26.21 4.76 -21.64
C CYS A 177 24.81 5.37 -21.84
N GLU A 178 24.74 6.66 -22.15
CA GLU A 178 23.47 7.41 -22.25
C GLU A 178 22.43 6.72 -23.14
N ARG A 179 22.86 6.14 -24.27
CA ARG A 179 22.00 5.38 -25.18
C ARG A 179 21.34 4.17 -24.50
N LEU A 180 22.08 3.46 -23.65
CA LEU A 180 21.56 2.29 -22.92
C LEU A 180 20.66 2.72 -21.76
N LEU A 181 20.97 3.82 -21.11
CA LEU A 181 20.13 4.40 -20.06
C LEU A 181 18.77 4.85 -20.61
N LEU A 182 18.77 5.55 -21.75
CA LEU A 182 17.55 5.96 -22.44
C LEU A 182 16.69 4.76 -22.87
N LYS A 183 17.30 3.63 -23.20
CA LYS A 183 16.59 2.39 -23.53
C LYS A 183 15.87 1.78 -22.32
N LEU A 184 16.50 1.84 -21.13
CA LEU A 184 15.85 1.46 -19.87
C LEU A 184 14.66 2.40 -19.57
N LEU A 185 14.86 3.71 -19.70
CA LEU A 185 13.83 4.72 -19.45
C LEU A 185 12.63 4.58 -20.40
N ALA A 186 12.89 4.37 -21.69
CA ALA A 186 11.86 4.10 -22.69
C ALA A 186 11.06 2.82 -22.39
N SER A 187 11.67 1.87 -21.68
CA SER A 187 11.01 0.63 -21.27
C SER A 187 10.12 0.84 -20.03
N ALA A 188 10.54 1.72 -19.12
CA ALA A 188 9.76 2.10 -17.95
C ALA A 188 8.49 2.89 -18.31
N GLN A 189 8.50 3.72 -19.36
CA GLN A 189 7.34 4.55 -19.78
C GLN A 189 6.66 5.27 -18.60
N GLY A 190 7.46 5.86 -17.71
CA GLY A 190 7.01 6.55 -16.50
C GLY A 190 6.46 5.64 -15.38
N LEU A 191 6.52 4.32 -15.52
CA LEU A 191 6.15 3.36 -14.47
C LEU A 191 7.23 3.27 -13.40
N PHE A 192 7.02 3.97 -12.28
CA PHE A 192 7.92 3.95 -11.12
C PHE A 192 8.20 2.54 -10.60
N ALA A 193 7.22 1.65 -10.55
CA ALA A 193 7.43 0.27 -10.09
C ALA A 193 8.47 -0.49 -10.94
N TYR A 194 8.60 -0.17 -12.24
CA TYR A 194 9.66 -0.72 -13.09
C TYR A 194 11.02 -0.17 -12.70
N ALA A 195 11.13 1.15 -12.55
CA ALA A 195 12.38 1.80 -12.17
C ALA A 195 12.86 1.40 -10.77
N ASP A 196 11.95 1.37 -9.79
CA ASP A 196 12.20 1.00 -8.39
C ASP A 196 12.48 -0.49 -8.21
N THR A 197 12.09 -1.33 -9.17
CA THR A 197 12.50 -2.75 -9.21
C THR A 197 13.83 -2.94 -9.94
N ALA A 198 14.02 -2.29 -11.09
CA ALA A 198 15.20 -2.48 -11.93
C ALA A 198 16.47 -1.89 -11.30
N THR A 199 16.37 -0.72 -10.66
CA THR A 199 17.55 -0.03 -10.12
C THR A 199 18.19 -0.78 -8.95
N PRO A 200 17.48 -1.30 -7.92
CA PRO A 200 18.10 -2.12 -6.89
C PRO A 200 18.64 -3.44 -7.43
N PHE A 201 17.93 -4.07 -8.39
CA PHE A 201 18.40 -5.29 -9.05
C PHE A 201 19.76 -5.09 -9.73
N ILE A 202 19.92 -3.98 -10.46
CA ILE A 202 21.19 -3.61 -11.10
C ILE A 202 22.25 -3.18 -10.07
N ALA A 203 21.82 -2.54 -8.97
CA ALA A 203 22.72 -2.03 -7.93
C ALA A 203 23.35 -3.12 -7.05
N GLU A 204 22.76 -4.32 -6.97
CA GLU A 204 23.44 -5.45 -6.33
C GLU A 204 24.65 -5.89 -7.19
N ARG A 205 25.55 -6.73 -6.65
CA ARG A 205 26.85 -7.11 -7.26
C ARG A 205 26.72 -7.49 -8.74
N ASP A 206 27.80 -7.22 -9.49
CA ASP A 206 27.86 -7.44 -10.95
C ASP A 206 26.89 -6.54 -11.76
N HIS A 207 26.96 -5.24 -11.49
CA HIS A 207 26.10 -4.20 -12.11
C HIS A 207 26.11 -4.25 -13.64
N ILE A 208 27.24 -4.62 -14.25
CA ILE A 208 27.41 -4.64 -15.70
C ILE A 208 26.59 -5.79 -16.31
N SER A 209 26.74 -7.02 -15.80
CA SER A 209 26.00 -8.17 -16.33
C SER A 209 24.51 -8.02 -16.06
N ARG A 210 24.11 -7.46 -14.92
CA ARG A 210 22.69 -7.27 -14.60
C ARG A 210 22.03 -6.17 -15.39
N PHE A 211 22.75 -5.07 -15.63
CA PHE A 211 22.26 -4.07 -16.56
C PHE A 211 22.08 -4.68 -17.96
N ARG A 212 23.03 -5.51 -18.43
CA ARG A 212 22.87 -6.26 -19.68
C ARG A 212 21.66 -7.19 -19.68
N LEU A 213 21.43 -7.95 -18.61
CA LEU A 213 20.24 -8.81 -18.50
C LEU A 213 18.95 -7.99 -18.67
N VAL A 214 18.82 -6.84 -18.01
CA VAL A 214 17.65 -5.97 -18.16
C VAL A 214 17.52 -5.45 -19.61
N LEU A 215 18.64 -5.09 -20.25
CA LEU A 215 18.66 -4.64 -21.64
C LEU A 215 18.29 -5.75 -22.63
N ASP A 216 18.71 -6.98 -22.38
CA ASP A 216 18.40 -8.14 -23.21
C ASP A 216 16.91 -8.49 -23.10
N LEU A 217 16.31 -8.38 -21.90
CA LEU A 217 14.86 -8.54 -21.72
C LEU A 217 14.06 -7.52 -22.54
N ILE A 218 14.57 -6.30 -22.68
CA ILE A 218 13.94 -5.24 -23.48
C ILE A 218 14.00 -5.57 -24.98
N ASP A 219 15.06 -6.25 -25.43
CA ASP A 219 15.25 -6.63 -26.85
C ASP A 219 14.49 -7.89 -27.26
N GLN A 220 14.11 -8.74 -26.32
CA GLN A 220 13.39 -9.98 -26.64
C GLN A 220 11.98 -9.69 -27.16
N PRO A 221 11.57 -10.28 -28.30
CA PRO A 221 10.19 -10.23 -28.75
C PRO A 221 9.33 -10.99 -27.75
N SER A 222 8.39 -10.29 -27.11
CA SER A 222 7.64 -10.73 -25.94
C SER A 222 7.00 -12.12 -26.14
N SER A 223 7.63 -13.19 -25.63
CA SER A 223 7.09 -14.56 -25.66
C SER A 223 5.87 -14.77 -24.73
N PHE A 224 5.53 -13.77 -23.91
CA PHE A 224 4.32 -13.74 -23.08
C PHE A 224 3.04 -13.35 -23.85
N THR A 225 3.11 -13.00 -25.15
CA THR A 225 1.93 -12.70 -25.98
C THR A 225 1.36 -13.96 -26.63
N SER A 226 0.90 -14.91 -25.83
CA SER A 226 0.09 -16.04 -26.30
C SER A 226 -1.32 -15.94 -25.73
N SER A 227 -2.06 -14.91 -26.14
CA SER A 227 -3.52 -14.91 -26.35
C SER A 227 -4.02 -13.47 -26.50
N SER A 228 -4.87 -13.30 -27.51
CA SER A 228 -5.59 -12.07 -27.87
C SER A 228 -6.38 -11.48 -26.69
N SER A 229 -5.79 -10.49 -26.02
CA SER A 229 -6.51 -9.45 -25.28
C SER A 229 -5.57 -8.24 -25.17
N ALA A 230 -6.13 -7.03 -25.23
CA ALA A 230 -5.40 -5.77 -25.36
C ALA A 230 -4.14 -5.68 -24.49
N ARG A 231 -3.02 -5.22 -25.09
CA ARG A 231 -1.77 -4.75 -24.49
C ARG A 231 -1.81 -4.72 -22.95
N GLN A 232 -1.27 -5.76 -22.30
CA GLN A 232 -1.14 -5.74 -20.84
C GLN A 232 -0.20 -4.59 -20.44
N PRO A 233 -0.68 -3.59 -19.68
CA PRO A 233 0.08 -2.37 -19.38
C PRO A 233 1.36 -2.63 -18.56
N LEU A 234 1.47 -3.80 -17.92
CA LEU A 234 2.60 -4.21 -17.07
C LEU A 234 3.49 -5.29 -17.69
N SER A 235 3.32 -5.64 -18.97
CA SER A 235 4.06 -6.78 -19.60
C SER A 235 5.58 -6.71 -19.46
N ARG A 236 6.19 -5.52 -19.54
CA ARG A 236 7.64 -5.34 -19.31
C ARG A 236 8.05 -5.51 -17.86
N LEU A 237 7.19 -5.07 -16.94
CA LEU A 237 7.40 -5.27 -15.51
C LEU A 237 7.29 -6.75 -15.15
N ASP A 238 6.34 -7.47 -15.75
CA ASP A 238 6.19 -8.92 -15.58
C ASP A 238 7.42 -9.68 -16.10
N ALA A 239 7.99 -9.27 -17.24
CA ALA A 239 9.25 -9.85 -17.74
C ALA A 239 10.43 -9.61 -16.79
N LEU A 240 10.52 -8.41 -16.19
CA LEU A 240 11.53 -8.11 -15.18
C LEU A 240 11.34 -8.95 -13.92
N TYR A 241 10.12 -9.07 -13.41
CA TYR A 241 9.81 -9.92 -12.26
C TYR A 241 10.15 -11.39 -12.52
N TYR A 242 9.80 -11.90 -13.71
CA TYR A 242 10.15 -13.26 -14.10
C TYR A 242 11.67 -13.46 -14.11
N CYS A 243 12.42 -12.52 -14.70
CA CYS A 243 13.87 -12.58 -14.70
C CYS A 243 14.44 -12.64 -13.27
N ILE A 244 13.94 -11.80 -12.36
CA ILE A 244 14.39 -11.77 -10.95
C ILE A 244 14.11 -13.09 -10.26
N VAL A 245 12.90 -13.65 -10.41
CA VAL A 245 12.55 -14.95 -9.81
C VAL A 245 13.39 -16.08 -10.40
N ALA A 246 13.72 -16.02 -11.69
CA ALA A 246 14.58 -17.01 -12.36
C ALA A 246 16.05 -16.95 -11.90
N GLN A 247 16.48 -15.92 -11.17
CA GLN A 247 17.81 -15.86 -10.54
C GLN A 247 17.90 -16.63 -9.22
N VAL A 248 16.77 -17.10 -8.67
CA VAL A 248 16.76 -17.89 -7.43
C VAL A 248 17.25 -19.30 -7.73
N ASP A 249 18.19 -19.79 -6.93
CA ASP A 249 18.71 -21.15 -7.07
C ASP A 249 17.58 -22.19 -6.96
N PRO A 250 17.55 -23.24 -7.81
CA PRO A 250 16.45 -24.21 -7.81
C PRO A 250 16.19 -24.88 -6.46
N ASP A 251 17.25 -25.10 -5.68
CA ASP A 251 17.18 -25.70 -4.34
C ASP A 251 16.55 -24.76 -3.31
N ASP A 252 16.73 -23.46 -3.49
CA ASP A 252 16.21 -22.40 -2.62
C ASP A 252 14.82 -21.94 -3.04
N LEU A 253 14.46 -22.18 -4.31
CA LEU A 253 13.19 -21.80 -4.88
C LEU A 253 12.06 -22.34 -3.99
N LYS A 254 12.14 -23.60 -3.52
CA LYS A 254 11.15 -24.21 -2.63
C LYS A 254 10.82 -23.38 -1.38
N TYR A 255 11.77 -22.64 -0.81
CA TYR A 255 11.54 -21.75 0.33
C TYR A 255 10.92 -20.43 -0.11
N ALA A 256 11.39 -19.85 -1.22
CA ALA A 256 10.79 -18.67 -1.83
C ALA A 256 9.31 -18.91 -2.19
N ARG A 257 8.98 -20.11 -2.74
CA ARG A 257 7.60 -20.54 -3.00
C ARG A 257 6.76 -20.47 -1.73
N GLN A 258 7.26 -21.02 -0.63
CA GLN A 258 6.54 -21.04 0.64
C GLN A 258 6.31 -19.64 1.21
N VAL A 259 7.29 -18.75 1.05
CA VAL A 259 7.16 -17.34 1.47
C VAL A 259 6.18 -16.57 0.57
N PHE A 260 6.15 -16.86 -0.73
CA PHE A 260 5.18 -16.26 -1.64
C PHE A 260 3.74 -16.57 -1.22
N PHE A 261 3.44 -17.75 -0.67
CA PHE A 261 2.10 -18.06 -0.12
C PHE A 261 1.66 -17.11 0.99
N LEU A 262 2.59 -16.69 1.85
CA LEU A 262 2.29 -15.78 2.96
C LEU A 262 1.92 -14.37 2.45
N LEU A 263 2.14 -14.10 1.16
CA LEU A 263 1.69 -12.90 0.47
C LEU A 263 0.27 -13.05 -0.14
N PHE A 264 -0.47 -14.16 0.06
CA PHE A 264 -1.81 -14.36 -0.51
C PHE A 264 -2.96 -13.83 0.37
N PRO A 265 -4.16 -13.56 -0.21
CA PRO A 265 -5.27 -12.88 0.45
C PRO A 265 -5.77 -13.45 1.78
N PRO A 266 -5.79 -14.79 2.03
CA PRO A 266 -6.16 -15.31 3.35
C PRO A 266 -5.25 -14.79 4.49
N PHE A 267 -3.98 -14.50 4.17
CA PHE A 267 -2.97 -13.99 5.11
C PHE A 267 -2.84 -12.46 5.07
N ILE A 268 -3.07 -11.82 3.92
CA ILE A 268 -3.12 -10.34 3.86
C ILE A 268 -4.37 -9.81 4.58
N ALA A 269 -5.53 -10.46 4.42
CA ALA A 269 -6.78 -10.04 5.03
C ALA A 269 -6.78 -10.18 6.56
N SER A 270 -5.97 -11.09 7.12
CA SER A 270 -5.85 -11.27 8.57
C SER A 270 -5.05 -10.15 9.26
N ARG A 271 -4.45 -9.21 8.52
CA ARG A 271 -3.54 -8.14 9.00
C ARG A 271 -2.32 -8.61 9.79
N VAL A 272 -2.12 -9.93 9.93
CA VAL A 272 -1.02 -10.52 10.68
C VAL A 272 -0.09 -11.23 9.70
N ARG A 273 0.99 -10.56 9.32
CA ARG A 273 2.11 -11.20 8.60
C ARG A 273 3.06 -11.85 9.61
N PRO A 274 3.48 -13.11 9.40
CA PRO A 274 4.43 -13.75 10.31
C PRO A 274 5.77 -13.02 10.30
N SER A 275 6.40 -12.98 11.47
CA SER A 275 7.80 -12.57 11.61
C SER A 275 8.72 -13.61 10.96
N GLN A 276 9.96 -13.22 10.67
CA GLN A 276 10.97 -14.16 10.15
C GLN A 276 11.14 -15.40 11.05
N SER A 277 11.12 -15.24 12.37
CA SER A 277 11.24 -16.35 13.32
C SER A 277 10.13 -17.40 13.13
N LEU A 278 8.89 -16.97 12.96
CA LEU A 278 7.75 -17.89 12.75
C LEU A 278 7.85 -18.62 11.42
N ILE A 279 8.37 -17.93 10.39
CA ILE A 279 8.60 -18.54 9.07
C ILE A 279 9.72 -19.58 9.19
N CYS A 280 10.84 -19.26 9.83
CA CYS A 280 11.94 -20.20 10.07
C CYS A 280 11.49 -21.45 10.84
N ASP A 281 10.72 -21.26 11.91
CA ASP A 281 10.18 -22.35 12.72
C ASP A 281 9.17 -23.22 11.94
N TRP A 282 8.33 -22.60 11.10
CA TRP A 282 7.38 -23.32 10.24
C TRP A 282 8.10 -24.16 9.17
N LEU A 283 9.13 -23.57 8.55
CA LEU A 283 9.92 -24.21 7.49
C LEU A 283 10.99 -25.17 8.02
N GLU A 284 11.20 -25.20 9.34
CA GLU A 284 12.27 -25.96 10.01
C GLU A 284 13.68 -25.61 9.47
N ILE A 285 13.93 -24.32 9.23
CA ILE A 285 15.22 -23.80 8.72
C ILE A 285 15.77 -22.68 9.60
N SER A 286 17.08 -22.42 9.49
CA SER A 286 17.69 -21.27 10.16
C SER A 286 17.38 -19.94 9.47
N SER A 287 17.52 -18.84 10.21
CA SER A 287 17.36 -17.48 9.68
C SER A 287 18.34 -17.19 8.52
N ASP A 288 19.55 -17.73 8.58
CA ASP A 288 20.54 -17.60 7.50
C ASP A 288 20.12 -18.32 6.22
N VAL A 289 19.56 -19.54 6.34
CA VAL A 289 19.05 -20.29 5.19
C VAL A 289 17.87 -19.54 4.56
N LEU A 290 16.92 -19.06 5.37
CA LEU A 290 15.80 -18.26 4.88
C LEU A 290 16.28 -16.99 4.16
N HIS A 291 17.21 -16.26 4.76
CA HIS A 291 17.75 -15.04 4.18
C HIS A 291 18.47 -15.31 2.85
N ASN A 292 19.35 -16.31 2.80
CA ASN A 292 20.07 -16.68 1.59
C ASN A 292 19.13 -17.16 0.48
N SER A 293 18.07 -17.89 0.84
CA SER A 293 17.07 -18.38 -0.13
C SER A 293 16.28 -17.24 -0.79
N LEU A 294 16.15 -16.10 -0.09
CA LEU A 294 15.37 -14.97 -0.56
C LEU A 294 16.23 -13.82 -1.08
N CYS A 295 17.53 -13.76 -0.78
CA CYS A 295 18.36 -12.57 -1.02
C CYS A 295 18.37 -12.12 -2.50
N ARG A 296 18.20 -13.06 -3.44
CA ARG A 296 18.06 -12.77 -4.88
C ARG A 296 16.80 -11.97 -5.24
N LEU A 297 15.80 -11.97 -4.35
CA LEU A 297 14.52 -11.26 -4.48
C LEU A 297 14.53 -9.90 -3.78
N HIS A 298 15.68 -9.39 -3.31
CA HIS A 298 15.79 -8.12 -2.57
C HIS A 298 15.25 -6.90 -3.33
N SER A 299 15.15 -6.94 -4.66
CA SER A 299 14.58 -5.86 -5.48
C SER A 299 13.05 -5.86 -5.52
N VAL A 300 12.41 -6.95 -5.09
CA VAL A 300 10.95 -7.11 -5.10
C VAL A 300 10.37 -7.39 -3.70
N LEU A 301 11.20 -7.88 -2.78
CA LEU A 301 10.87 -8.14 -1.38
C LEU A 301 11.76 -7.33 -0.43
N LYS A 302 11.13 -6.69 0.56
CA LYS A 302 11.80 -6.24 1.78
C LYS A 302 12.18 -7.47 2.59
N ILE A 303 13.48 -7.78 2.64
CA ILE A 303 14.03 -8.93 3.37
C ILE A 303 14.88 -8.40 4.52
N PRO A 304 14.38 -8.47 5.77
CA PRO A 304 15.19 -8.10 6.93
C PRO A 304 16.45 -8.98 7.06
N PRO A 305 17.56 -8.43 7.60
CA PRO A 305 18.76 -9.22 7.90
C PRO A 305 18.47 -10.26 8.99
N PRO A 306 19.19 -11.41 9.02
CA PRO A 306 18.87 -12.55 9.89
C PRO A 306 18.74 -12.24 11.39
N ARG A 307 19.44 -11.19 11.85
CA ARG A 307 19.42 -10.70 13.24
C ARG A 307 18.10 -10.03 13.64
N LEU A 308 17.29 -9.55 12.69
CA LEU A 308 16.02 -8.87 12.94
C LEU A 308 14.85 -9.85 12.80
N TYR A 309 14.87 -10.92 13.59
CA TYR A 309 13.94 -12.05 13.47
C TYR A 309 12.46 -11.70 13.70
N TRP A 310 12.16 -10.55 14.33
CA TRP A 310 10.80 -10.04 14.58
C TRP A 310 10.23 -9.24 13.40
N GLU A 311 11.07 -8.80 12.46
CA GLU A 311 10.61 -8.07 11.28
C GLU A 311 9.90 -9.02 10.30
N GLN A 312 9.09 -8.43 9.41
CA GLN A 312 8.28 -9.16 8.45
C GLN A 312 8.88 -9.06 7.04
N ILE A 313 8.72 -10.13 6.27
CA ILE A 313 8.98 -10.12 4.83
C ILE A 313 7.75 -9.54 4.13
N ALA A 314 7.95 -8.59 3.22
CA ALA A 314 6.87 -7.94 2.49
C ALA A 314 7.30 -7.62 1.06
N SER A 315 6.37 -7.60 0.10
CA SER A 315 6.63 -7.07 -1.23
C SER A 315 6.65 -5.54 -1.23
N TYR A 316 7.52 -4.95 -2.04
CA TYR A 316 7.57 -3.49 -2.23
C TYR A 316 6.33 -2.96 -2.98
N HIS A 317 5.90 -3.71 -4.00
CA HIS A 317 4.77 -3.32 -4.84
C HIS A 317 3.69 -4.40 -4.86
N LYS A 318 2.43 -3.95 -4.91
CA LYS A 318 1.27 -4.83 -5.12
C LYS A 318 1.35 -5.57 -6.46
N SER A 319 1.91 -4.95 -7.50
CA SER A 319 2.08 -5.54 -8.83
C SER A 319 2.92 -6.82 -8.80
N PHE A 320 3.89 -6.94 -7.90
CA PHE A 320 4.67 -8.17 -7.75
C PHE A 320 3.81 -9.32 -7.22
N TYR A 321 2.92 -9.04 -6.27
CA TYR A 321 1.93 -10.00 -5.81
C TYR A 321 1.00 -10.44 -6.95
N ASP A 322 0.45 -9.48 -7.71
CA ASP A 322 -0.45 -9.77 -8.83
C ASP A 322 0.26 -10.59 -9.93
N PHE A 323 1.57 -10.37 -10.13
CA PHE A 323 2.42 -11.19 -10.98
C PHE A 323 2.55 -12.63 -10.48
N ILE A 324 2.95 -12.84 -9.22
CA ILE A 324 3.10 -14.19 -8.64
C ILE A 324 1.78 -14.97 -8.71
N HIS A 325 0.65 -14.30 -8.44
CA HIS A 325 -0.66 -14.92 -8.52
C HIS A 325 -1.01 -15.37 -9.94
N ARG A 326 -0.69 -14.57 -10.96
CA ARG A 326 -0.92 -14.91 -12.38
C ARG A 326 0.04 -16.00 -12.90
N MET A 327 1.28 -15.99 -12.45
CA MET A 327 2.35 -16.85 -12.98
C MET A 327 2.55 -18.16 -12.23
N LYS A 328 1.69 -18.45 -11.24
CA LYS A 328 1.79 -19.65 -10.39
C LYS A 328 1.98 -20.96 -11.16
N LEU A 329 1.24 -21.16 -12.26
CA LEU A 329 1.36 -22.38 -13.07
C LEU A 329 2.63 -22.43 -13.93
N GLN A 330 3.13 -21.28 -14.41
CA GLN A 330 4.30 -21.21 -15.29
C GLN A 330 5.63 -21.23 -14.54
N LEU A 331 5.66 -20.74 -13.31
CA LEU A 331 6.85 -20.78 -12.44
C LEU A 331 7.09 -22.16 -11.82
N ASP A 332 6.41 -23.20 -12.36
CA ASP A 332 6.32 -24.55 -11.79
C ASP A 332 6.07 -24.47 -10.28
N LEU A 333 5.12 -23.62 -9.88
CA LEU A 333 4.62 -23.56 -8.52
C LEU A 333 3.35 -24.44 -8.50
N PRO A 334 3.42 -25.79 -8.43
CA PRO A 334 2.26 -26.63 -8.19
C PRO A 334 1.82 -26.40 -6.75
N MET A 335 1.11 -25.30 -6.58
CA MET A 335 0.73 -24.76 -5.29
C MET A 335 -0.71 -25.16 -5.11
N ASN A 336 -0.95 -26.27 -4.43
CA ASN A 336 -2.25 -26.48 -3.84
C ASN A 336 -2.36 -25.46 -2.69
N GLU A 337 -2.93 -24.29 -2.99
CA GLU A 337 -3.10 -23.18 -2.04
C GLU A 337 -3.70 -23.66 -0.72
N ASN A 338 -4.55 -24.70 -0.77
CA ASN A 338 -5.13 -25.33 0.41
C ASN A 338 -4.09 -26.05 1.28
N ASP A 339 -3.11 -26.74 0.68
CA ASP A 339 -2.16 -27.58 1.44
C ASP A 339 -1.15 -26.72 2.22
N ALA A 340 -0.68 -25.61 1.64
CA ALA A 340 0.24 -24.70 2.32
C ALA A 340 -0.45 -23.86 3.39
N VAL A 341 -1.67 -23.37 3.12
CA VAL A 341 -2.50 -22.69 4.12
C VAL A 341 -2.80 -23.64 5.28
N GLU A 342 -3.18 -24.89 4.98
CA GLU A 342 -3.48 -25.89 6.00
C GLU A 342 -2.22 -26.31 6.77
N SER A 343 -1.07 -26.46 6.12
CA SER A 343 0.22 -26.70 6.77
C SER A 343 0.57 -25.60 7.77
N TYR A 344 0.48 -24.33 7.33
CA TYR A 344 0.76 -23.20 8.21
C TYR A 344 -0.28 -23.06 9.33
N ARG A 345 -1.56 -23.35 9.05
CA ARG A 345 -2.62 -23.39 10.06
C ARG A 345 -2.35 -24.46 11.12
N GLN A 346 -1.95 -25.66 10.70
CA GLN A 346 -1.58 -26.76 11.61
C GLN A 346 -0.37 -26.38 12.47
N TYR A 347 0.62 -25.71 11.88
CA TYR A 347 1.75 -25.17 12.64
C TYR A 347 1.28 -24.15 13.70
N LEU A 348 0.44 -23.18 13.33
CA LEU A 348 -0.10 -22.21 14.29
C LEU A 348 -0.88 -22.88 15.42
N LEU A 349 -1.70 -23.89 15.13
CA LEU A 349 -2.41 -24.66 16.15
C LEU A 349 -1.44 -25.41 17.08
N LYS A 350 -0.32 -25.93 16.54
CA LYS A 350 0.74 -26.57 17.32
C LYS A 350 1.51 -25.58 18.20
N VAL A 351 1.74 -24.36 17.74
CA VAL A 351 2.36 -23.28 18.54
C VAL A 351 1.39 -22.81 19.63
N LEU A 352 0.14 -22.52 19.28
CA LEU A 352 -0.89 -22.07 20.22
C LEU A 352 -1.19 -23.11 21.31
N SER A 353 -1.14 -24.41 20.98
CA SER A 353 -1.32 -25.48 21.97
C SER A 353 -0.16 -25.65 22.94
N ARG A 354 1.00 -25.02 22.66
CA ARG A 354 2.17 -24.99 23.56
C ARG A 354 2.19 -23.76 24.47
N ILE A 355 1.36 -22.77 24.21
CA ILE A 355 1.24 -21.57 25.05
C ILE A 355 0.16 -21.87 26.12
N PRO A 356 0.49 -21.81 27.42
CA PRO A 356 -0.50 -21.95 28.48
C PRO A 356 -1.64 -20.93 28.30
N LEU A 357 -2.90 -21.37 28.41
CA LEU A 357 -4.07 -20.48 28.34
C LEU A 357 -3.98 -19.28 29.29
N SER A 358 -3.26 -19.42 30.40
CA SER A 358 -2.96 -18.35 31.36
C SER A 358 -2.12 -17.21 30.80
N GLU A 359 -1.21 -17.49 29.87
CA GLU A 359 -0.37 -16.48 29.20
C GLU A 359 -1.14 -15.78 28.07
N ILE A 360 -2.03 -16.49 27.38
CA ILE A 360 -2.86 -15.94 26.29
C ILE A 360 -3.89 -14.93 26.81
N LEU A 361 -4.42 -15.15 28.02
CA LEU A 361 -5.48 -14.33 28.62
C LEU A 361 -4.97 -13.18 29.51
N GLY A 362 -3.65 -13.02 29.70
CA GLY A 362 -3.08 -11.91 30.47
C GLY A 362 -3.55 -11.83 31.94
N ILE A 363 -3.94 -12.96 32.55
CA ILE A 363 -4.36 -12.99 33.95
C ILE A 363 -3.15 -13.40 34.81
N THR A 364 -2.26 -12.45 35.09
CA THR A 364 -1.37 -12.59 36.25
C THR A 364 -2.15 -12.20 37.50
N HIS A 365 -2.56 -13.20 38.28
CA HIS A 365 -3.07 -13.01 39.63
C HIS A 365 -2.02 -12.30 40.51
N THR A 366 -2.21 -11.01 40.79
CA THR A 366 -1.79 -10.43 42.08
C THR A 366 -2.96 -10.55 43.04
N LEU A 367 -3.07 -11.70 43.71
CA LEU A 367 -3.86 -11.81 44.93
C LEU A 367 -3.05 -11.15 46.06
N CYS A 368 -3.42 -9.93 46.45
CA CYS A 368 -3.08 -9.41 47.77
C CYS A 368 -3.69 -10.35 48.82
N PRO A 369 -2.93 -10.80 49.84
CA PRO A 369 -3.53 -11.53 50.95
C PRO A 369 -4.37 -10.54 51.79
N VAL A 370 -5.66 -10.83 51.88
CA VAL A 370 -6.60 -10.16 52.78
C VAL A 370 -6.15 -10.39 54.22
N GLY A 371 -6.05 -9.30 54.97
CA GLY A 371 -5.40 -9.23 56.27
C GLY A 371 -6.12 -9.96 57.41
N GLU A 372 -5.30 -10.42 58.35
CA GLU A 372 -5.69 -10.66 59.73
C GLU A 372 -5.38 -9.41 60.56
N GLY A 373 -6.39 -8.95 61.32
CA GLY A 373 -6.18 -8.36 62.64
C GLY A 373 -6.01 -6.85 62.74
N TRP A 374 -7.14 -6.13 62.85
CA TRP A 374 -7.22 -4.97 63.76
C TRP A 374 -8.53 -5.08 64.57
N GLN A 375 -8.39 -5.52 65.82
CA GLN A 375 -9.43 -5.51 66.84
C GLN A 375 -9.50 -4.10 67.46
N GLY A 376 -10.70 -3.56 67.57
CA GLY A 376 -11.02 -2.41 68.41
C GLY A 376 -12.02 -2.83 69.49
N LYS A 377 -11.68 -2.56 70.76
CA LYS A 377 -12.62 -2.34 71.85
C LYS A 377 -12.68 -0.84 72.11
#